data_AF-A0A940KC37-F1
#
_entry.id   AF-A0A940KC37-F1
#
_cell.length_a   1.000
_cell.length_b   1.000
_cell.length_c   1.000
_cell.angle_alpha   90.00
_cell.angle_beta   90.00
_cell.angle_gamma   90.00
#
_symmetry.space_group_name_H-M   'P 1'
#
loop_
_entity.id
_entity.type
_entity.pdbx_description
1 polymer ?
#
loop_
_entity_poly.entity_id
_entity_poly.type
_entity_poly.pdbx_seq_one_letter_code
_entity_poly.pdbx_strand_id
1 'polypeptide(L)'
;YKPAQLRRWHPGVGVALADADERAGWRWYSPVDGGLAPDAQSFADEKPELAGLVERMLRRTASRPGQFGCFGLHEWAMVYRQVEHRHPVPLRLGQAATDEVVESHDLRCTHFDAFRFFTPDAVPRNRTMLTRDDQPLFEQPGCLHAGMDLYKWAMKLGPLIPGELLLDTFELARDIRQLDMQAAPYDLSAWDVVPVPIETADGKAEYVRQQRGFAERGAQLRAALLEAWLGA
;
A
#
# COMPACT_ATOMS: atom_id res chain seq x y z
N TYR A 1 -3.74 2.06 11.10
CA TYR A 1 -2.85 1.89 12.26
C TYR A 1 -3.10 2.99 13.27
N LYS A 2 -2.81 2.76 14.57
CA LYS A 2 -3.09 3.76 15.62
C LYS A 2 -2.01 4.86 15.54
N PRO A 3 -2.38 6.17 15.51
CA PRO A 3 -1.39 7.26 15.47
C PRO A 3 -0.35 7.20 16.60
N ALA A 4 -0.71 6.64 17.76
CA ALA A 4 0.20 6.43 18.88
C ALA A 4 1.42 5.54 18.53
N GLN A 5 1.30 4.64 17.55
CA GLN A 5 2.41 3.78 17.13
C GLN A 5 3.46 4.56 16.33
N LEU A 6 3.06 5.56 15.52
CA LEU A 6 3.99 6.45 14.82
C LEU A 6 4.80 7.34 15.76
N ARG A 7 4.29 7.60 16.98
CA ARG A 7 4.99 8.39 18.00
C ARG A 7 6.07 7.61 18.74
N ARG A 8 6.15 6.29 18.51
CA ARG A 8 7.11 5.42 19.19
C ARG A 8 8.29 5.16 18.25
N TRP A 9 9.40 5.81 18.54
CA TRP A 9 10.63 5.63 17.77
C TRP A 9 11.34 4.33 18.14
N HIS A 10 11.85 3.65 17.12
CA HIS A 10 12.64 2.43 17.20
C HIS A 10 13.93 2.60 16.39
N PRO A 11 15.06 2.06 16.87
CA PRO A 11 16.35 2.21 16.18
C PRO A 11 16.50 1.28 14.98
N GLY A 12 15.64 0.26 14.85
CA GLY A 12 15.80 -0.84 13.91
C GLY A 12 16.76 -1.93 14.40
N VAL A 13 16.87 -3.01 13.64
CA VAL A 13 17.79 -4.12 13.95
C VAL A 13 19.25 -3.65 13.84
N GLY A 14 20.12 -4.22 14.66
CA GLY A 14 21.57 -3.96 14.63
C GLY A 14 22.02 -2.71 15.40
N VAL A 15 21.10 -1.97 16.01
CA VAL A 15 21.40 -0.79 16.81
C VAL A 15 20.97 -0.99 18.25
N ALA A 16 21.94 -1.04 19.16
CA ALA A 16 21.72 -1.15 20.60
C ALA A 16 21.40 0.21 21.23
N LEU A 17 20.41 0.23 22.12
CA LEU A 17 20.08 1.38 22.96
C LEU A 17 20.69 1.21 24.35
N ALA A 18 21.63 2.08 24.69
CA ALA A 18 22.10 2.25 26.05
C ALA A 18 21.01 2.88 26.93
N ASP A 19 21.03 2.60 28.23
CA ASP A 19 20.17 3.21 29.25
C ASP A 19 18.65 3.14 28.92
N ALA A 20 18.22 2.06 28.25
CA ALA A 20 16.86 1.90 27.73
C ALA A 20 16.04 0.85 28.50
N ASP A 21 16.32 0.64 29.79
CA ASP A 21 15.68 -0.39 30.62
C ASP A 21 14.14 -0.34 30.61
N GLU A 22 13.54 0.84 30.37
CA GLU A 22 12.09 1.00 30.22
C GLU A 22 11.52 0.25 29.00
N ARG A 23 12.38 -0.18 28.08
CA ARG A 23 12.05 -0.96 26.88
C ARG A 23 12.28 -2.47 27.06
N ALA A 24 12.78 -2.93 28.21
CA ALA A 24 13.05 -4.35 28.44
C ALA A 24 11.80 -5.24 28.29
N GLY A 25 10.62 -4.71 28.63
CA GLY A 25 9.34 -5.40 28.45
C GLY A 25 8.67 -5.18 27.09
N TRP A 26 9.33 -4.46 26.16
CA TRP A 26 8.75 -4.21 24.85
C TRP A 26 8.86 -5.45 23.98
N ARG A 27 7.84 -5.64 23.15
CA ARG A 27 7.76 -6.82 22.27
C ARG A 27 8.88 -6.77 21.22
N TRP A 28 9.56 -7.89 21.04
CA TRP A 28 10.70 -8.07 20.13
C TRP A 28 11.88 -7.14 20.44
N TYR A 29 12.15 -6.92 21.73
CA TYR A 29 13.40 -6.38 22.22
C TYR A 29 14.11 -7.44 23.04
N SER A 30 15.42 -7.54 22.90
CA SER A 30 16.26 -8.47 23.65
C SER A 30 17.50 -7.77 24.21
N PRO A 31 18.04 -8.22 25.36
CA PRO A 31 19.33 -7.77 25.86
C PRO A 31 20.46 -8.09 24.89
N VAL A 32 21.35 -7.12 24.70
CA VAL A 32 22.59 -7.21 23.93
C VAL A 32 23.72 -6.60 24.75
N ASP A 33 24.97 -6.77 24.30
CA ASP A 33 26.09 -6.08 24.95
C ASP A 33 25.87 -4.56 24.90
N GLY A 34 25.96 -3.92 26.06
CA GLY A 34 25.74 -2.47 26.18
C GLY A 34 24.30 -1.98 26.14
N GLY A 35 23.27 -2.84 26.12
CA GLY A 35 21.87 -2.38 26.25
C GLY A 35 20.79 -3.31 25.72
N LEU A 36 19.78 -2.74 25.06
CA LEU A 36 18.66 -3.47 24.45
C LEU A 36 18.57 -3.15 22.96
N ALA A 37 18.25 -4.14 22.13
CA ALA A 37 18.05 -3.96 20.69
C ALA A 37 16.77 -4.68 20.21
N PRO A 38 16.15 -4.20 19.11
CA PRO A 38 15.14 -4.97 18.38
C PRO A 38 15.69 -6.35 17.95
N ASP A 39 14.89 -7.39 18.19
CA ASP A 39 15.27 -8.79 17.95
C ASP A 39 14.45 -9.39 16.81
N ALA A 40 15.10 -9.51 15.64
CA ALA A 40 14.50 -10.08 14.44
C ALA A 40 14.21 -11.58 14.58
N GLN A 41 15.04 -12.32 15.33
CA GLN A 41 14.84 -13.76 15.55
C GLN A 41 13.61 -13.99 16.42
N SER A 42 13.45 -13.22 17.50
CA SER A 42 12.25 -13.26 18.35
C SER A 42 10.97 -12.98 17.54
N PHE A 43 11.01 -12.00 16.63
CA PHE A 43 9.91 -11.75 15.70
C PHE A 43 9.65 -12.94 14.76
N ALA A 44 10.69 -13.48 14.13
CA ALA A 44 10.57 -14.58 13.18
C ALA A 44 10.04 -15.86 13.83
N ASP A 45 10.45 -16.15 15.07
CA ASP A 45 9.99 -17.30 15.85
C ASP A 45 8.51 -17.13 16.26
N GLU A 46 8.10 -15.91 16.66
CA GLU A 46 6.71 -15.66 17.05
C GLU A 46 5.76 -15.50 15.84
N LYS A 47 6.26 -15.05 14.69
CA LYS A 47 5.48 -14.68 13.50
C LYS A 47 6.08 -15.22 12.18
N PRO A 48 6.37 -16.52 12.07
CA PRO A 48 7.08 -17.08 10.91
C PRO A 48 6.32 -16.89 9.59
N GLU A 49 5.00 -17.07 9.61
CA GLU A 49 4.15 -16.88 8.42
C GLU A 49 4.15 -15.44 7.93
N LEU A 50 4.09 -14.48 8.86
CA LEU A 50 4.08 -13.05 8.54
C LEU A 50 5.46 -12.61 8.03
N ALA A 51 6.53 -13.03 8.69
CA ALA A 51 7.90 -12.77 8.25
C ALA A 51 8.09 -13.24 6.80
N GLY A 52 7.75 -14.50 6.52
CA GLY A 52 7.84 -15.06 5.18
C GLY A 52 6.90 -14.36 4.18
N LEU A 53 5.69 -13.96 4.58
CA LEU A 53 4.77 -13.24 3.71
C LEU A 53 5.33 -11.86 3.33
N VAL A 54 5.80 -11.07 4.30
CA VAL A 54 6.35 -9.74 4.06
C VAL A 54 7.54 -9.83 3.10
N GLU A 55 8.50 -10.72 3.38
CA GLU A 55 9.65 -10.93 2.50
C GLU A 55 9.21 -11.30 1.08
N ARG A 56 8.32 -12.30 0.94
CA ARG A 56 7.83 -12.74 -0.38
C ARG A 56 7.14 -11.61 -1.13
N MET A 57 6.28 -10.84 -0.47
CA MET A 57 5.55 -9.72 -1.08
C MET A 57 6.51 -8.65 -1.57
N LEU A 58 7.47 -8.22 -0.74
CA LEU A 58 8.45 -7.21 -1.11
C LEU A 58 9.34 -7.71 -2.27
N ARG A 59 9.96 -8.89 -2.15
CA ARG A 59 10.85 -9.41 -3.20
C ARG A 59 10.13 -9.62 -4.54
N ARG A 60 8.96 -10.27 -4.54
CA ARG A 60 8.22 -10.55 -5.78
C ARG A 60 7.70 -9.29 -6.43
N THR A 61 7.25 -8.30 -5.65
CA THR A 61 6.81 -7.01 -6.21
C THR A 61 7.99 -6.29 -6.85
N ALA A 62 9.17 -6.28 -6.21
CA ALA A 62 10.37 -5.66 -6.75
C ALA A 62 10.88 -6.33 -8.04
N SER A 63 10.67 -7.64 -8.21
CA SER A 63 11.21 -8.40 -9.34
C SER A 63 10.40 -8.28 -10.64
N ARG A 64 9.30 -7.50 -10.66
CA ARG A 64 8.41 -7.37 -11.82
C ARG A 64 8.53 -5.99 -12.47
N PRO A 65 8.27 -5.89 -13.78
CA PRO A 65 8.09 -4.58 -14.41
C PRO A 65 6.84 -3.88 -13.85
N GLY A 66 6.95 -2.57 -13.66
CA GLY A 66 5.81 -1.74 -13.28
C GLY A 66 4.76 -1.66 -14.40
N GLN A 67 3.50 -1.85 -14.05
CA GLN A 67 2.35 -1.66 -14.93
C GLN A 67 1.59 -0.40 -14.53
N PHE A 68 1.30 0.44 -15.52
CA PHE A 68 0.75 1.80 -15.33
C PHE A 68 -0.58 1.99 -16.09
N GLY A 69 -1.27 0.88 -16.40
CA GLY A 69 -2.52 0.89 -17.18
C GLY A 69 -3.80 0.66 -16.37
N CYS A 70 -3.72 0.64 -15.04
CA CYS A 70 -4.90 0.47 -14.18
C CYS A 70 -5.68 1.78 -13.98
N PHE A 71 -4.97 2.92 -13.99
CA PHE A 71 -5.54 4.28 -13.84
C PHE A 71 -6.36 4.53 -12.57
N GLY A 72 -6.27 3.67 -11.55
CA GLY A 72 -7.10 3.80 -10.35
C GLY A 72 -8.54 3.30 -10.54
N LEU A 73 -8.84 2.60 -11.64
CA LEU A 73 -10.18 2.08 -11.96
C LEU A 73 -10.72 1.05 -10.94
N HIS A 74 -9.94 0.67 -9.92
CA HIS A 74 -10.44 -0.18 -8.84
C HIS A 74 -11.58 0.49 -8.07
N GLU A 75 -11.52 1.80 -7.78
CA GLU A 75 -12.62 2.49 -7.07
C GLU A 75 -13.88 2.60 -7.95
N TRP A 76 -13.70 2.69 -9.27
CA TRP A 76 -14.79 2.71 -10.25
C TRP A 76 -15.49 1.35 -10.33
N ALA A 77 -14.70 0.28 -10.34
CA ALA A 77 -15.18 -1.09 -10.29
C ALA A 77 -15.90 -1.46 -8.97
N MET A 78 -15.64 -0.73 -7.88
CA MET A 78 -16.35 -0.91 -6.59
C MET A 78 -17.74 -0.25 -6.57
N VAL A 79 -18.08 0.61 -7.54
CA VAL A 79 -19.40 1.27 -7.65
C VAL A 79 -20.14 0.94 -8.95
N TYR A 80 -19.55 0.09 -9.79
CA TYR A 80 -20.09 -0.28 -11.10
C TYR A 80 -21.44 -0.99 -10.98
N ARG A 81 -22.47 -0.42 -11.60
CA ARG A 81 -23.88 -0.88 -11.58
C ARG A 81 -24.44 -1.07 -10.18
N GLN A 82 -23.94 -0.30 -9.22
CA GLN A 82 -24.35 -0.38 -7.83
C GLN A 82 -25.11 0.87 -7.41
N VAL A 83 -26.36 0.70 -6.97
CA VAL A 83 -27.24 1.82 -6.56
C VAL A 83 -26.90 2.34 -5.17
N GLU A 84 -26.48 1.47 -4.26
CA GLU A 84 -26.11 1.85 -2.88
C GLU A 84 -24.60 1.82 -2.71
N HIS A 85 -23.98 2.98 -2.48
CA HIS A 85 -22.53 3.08 -2.32
C HIS A 85 -22.11 2.93 -0.87
N ARG A 86 -20.90 2.39 -0.67
CA ARG A 86 -20.28 2.24 0.66
C ARG A 86 -20.06 3.58 1.37
N HIS A 87 -19.84 4.64 0.60
CA HIS A 87 -19.59 5.98 1.09
C HIS A 87 -20.79 6.87 0.77
N PRO A 88 -21.25 7.72 1.70
CA PRO A 88 -22.35 8.66 1.46
C PRO A 88 -21.87 9.90 0.67
N VAL A 89 -20.97 9.69 -0.30
CA VAL A 89 -20.35 10.72 -1.12
C VAL A 89 -20.89 10.57 -2.55
N PRO A 90 -21.38 11.65 -3.19
CA PRO A 90 -21.94 11.55 -4.53
C PRO A 90 -20.87 11.19 -5.56
N LEU A 91 -21.27 10.56 -6.66
CA LEU A 91 -20.41 10.33 -7.83
C LEU A 91 -20.31 11.61 -8.66
N ARG A 92 -19.09 12.00 -9.05
CA ARG A 92 -18.86 13.25 -9.80
C ARG A 92 -19.47 13.26 -11.21
N LEU A 93 -19.61 12.08 -11.83
CA LEU A 93 -20.21 11.91 -13.16
C LEU A 93 -21.67 11.40 -13.11
N GLY A 94 -22.19 11.11 -11.91
CA GLY A 94 -23.40 10.31 -11.75
C GLY A 94 -23.20 8.84 -12.14
N GLN A 95 -24.21 8.01 -11.88
CA GLN A 95 -24.09 6.55 -12.04
C GLN A 95 -23.84 6.13 -13.49
N ALA A 96 -24.65 6.60 -14.44
CA ALA A 96 -24.60 6.12 -15.83
C ALA A 96 -23.24 6.39 -16.50
N ALA A 97 -22.69 7.60 -16.35
CA ALA A 97 -21.39 7.92 -16.92
C ALA A 97 -20.23 7.27 -16.14
N THR A 98 -20.39 7.00 -14.83
CA THR A 98 -19.42 6.20 -14.08
C THR A 98 -19.35 4.76 -14.59
N ASP A 99 -20.52 4.17 -14.89
CA ASP A 99 -20.62 2.84 -15.48
C ASP A 99 -20.00 2.82 -16.89
N GLU A 100 -20.25 3.84 -17.72
CA GLU A 100 -19.65 3.96 -19.06
C GLU A 100 -18.11 4.00 -19.01
N VAL A 101 -17.51 4.63 -18.00
CA VAL A 101 -16.05 4.60 -17.80
C VAL A 101 -15.58 3.17 -17.54
N VAL A 102 -16.25 2.40 -16.68
CA VAL A 102 -15.89 0.99 -16.44
C VAL A 102 -16.12 0.13 -17.70
N GLU A 103 -17.14 0.45 -18.49
CA GLU A 103 -17.50 -0.31 -19.69
C GLU A 103 -16.51 -0.10 -20.84
N SER A 104 -16.01 1.12 -20.99
CA SER A 104 -15.10 1.55 -22.06
C SER A 104 -13.61 1.30 -21.78
N HIS A 105 -13.27 0.74 -20.60
CA HIS A 105 -11.89 0.50 -20.18
C HIS A 105 -11.64 -0.96 -19.80
N ASP A 106 -10.41 -1.41 -20.06
CA ASP A 106 -9.96 -2.71 -19.57
C ASP A 106 -9.60 -2.63 -18.08
N LEU A 107 -10.39 -3.27 -17.22
CA LEU A 107 -10.02 -3.46 -15.82
C LEU A 107 -8.81 -4.42 -15.73
N ARG A 108 -7.72 -3.94 -15.14
CA ARG A 108 -6.44 -4.67 -15.03
C ARG A 108 -5.84 -4.54 -13.64
N CYS A 109 -6.69 -4.51 -12.62
CA CYS A 109 -6.25 -4.46 -11.23
C CYS A 109 -5.47 -5.74 -10.90
N THR A 110 -4.31 -5.57 -10.27
CA THR A 110 -3.43 -6.66 -9.81
C THR A 110 -3.36 -6.76 -8.28
N HIS A 111 -4.05 -5.86 -7.56
CA HIS A 111 -3.99 -5.76 -6.11
C HIS A 111 -5.24 -6.38 -5.49
N PHE A 112 -5.08 -7.54 -4.85
CA PHE A 112 -6.19 -8.32 -4.32
C PHE A 112 -7.02 -7.56 -3.29
N ASP A 113 -6.39 -6.77 -2.42
CA ASP A 113 -7.07 -6.04 -1.35
C ASP A 113 -7.99 -4.92 -1.86
N ALA A 114 -7.79 -4.45 -3.10
CA ALA A 114 -8.75 -3.61 -3.81
C ALA A 114 -9.76 -4.47 -4.60
N PHE A 115 -9.28 -5.46 -5.35
CA PHE A 115 -10.13 -6.31 -6.19
C PHE A 115 -11.27 -6.99 -5.44
N ARG A 116 -11.06 -7.45 -4.19
CA ARG A 116 -12.07 -8.12 -3.39
C ARG A 116 -13.31 -7.28 -3.03
N PHE A 117 -13.29 -5.98 -3.36
CA PHE A 117 -14.42 -5.07 -3.20
C PHE A 117 -15.14 -4.74 -4.51
N PHE A 118 -14.69 -5.29 -5.64
CA PHE A 118 -15.37 -5.09 -6.93
C PHE A 118 -16.82 -5.58 -6.82
N THR A 119 -17.72 -4.91 -7.54
CA THR A 119 -19.10 -5.39 -7.65
C THR A 119 -19.13 -6.73 -8.39
N PRO A 120 -20.16 -7.57 -8.16
CA PRO A 120 -20.30 -8.84 -8.89
C PRO A 120 -20.21 -8.68 -10.41
N ASP A 121 -20.72 -7.55 -10.95
CA ASP A 121 -20.68 -7.24 -12.38
C ASP A 121 -19.31 -6.74 -12.86
N ALA A 122 -18.48 -6.18 -11.97
CA ALA A 122 -17.13 -5.72 -12.30
C ALA A 122 -16.08 -6.83 -12.19
N VAL A 123 -16.27 -7.82 -11.32
CA VAL A 123 -15.38 -8.98 -11.15
C VAL A 123 -15.01 -9.66 -12.48
N PRO A 124 -15.96 -10.08 -13.35
CA PRO A 124 -15.65 -10.75 -14.61
C PRO A 124 -15.00 -9.83 -15.66
N ARG A 125 -15.05 -8.50 -15.46
CA ARG A 125 -14.41 -7.53 -16.36
C ARG A 125 -12.91 -7.38 -16.09
N ASN A 126 -12.43 -7.73 -14.89
CA ASN A 126 -11.00 -7.65 -14.61
C ASN A 126 -10.26 -8.74 -15.39
N ARG A 127 -9.15 -8.36 -16.05
CA ARG A 127 -8.32 -9.27 -16.87
C ARG A 127 -7.93 -10.56 -16.15
N THR A 128 -7.83 -10.52 -14.82
CA THR A 128 -7.55 -11.69 -14.01
C THR A 128 -8.44 -11.69 -12.78
N MET A 129 -9.13 -12.81 -12.54
CA MET A 129 -9.86 -13.01 -11.29
C MET A 129 -8.84 -13.32 -10.19
N LEU A 130 -8.61 -12.36 -9.29
CA LEU A 130 -7.58 -12.49 -8.25
C LEU A 130 -8.13 -13.30 -7.06
N THR A 131 -7.27 -14.11 -6.46
CA THR A 131 -7.51 -14.76 -5.18
C THR A 131 -6.54 -14.22 -4.12
N ARG A 132 -6.83 -14.45 -2.84
CA ARG A 132 -5.90 -14.06 -1.76
C ARG A 132 -4.58 -14.82 -1.88
N ASP A 133 -4.65 -16.10 -2.19
CA ASP A 133 -3.48 -16.99 -2.23
C ASP A 133 -2.53 -16.61 -3.38
N ASP A 134 -3.08 -16.10 -4.48
CA ASP A 134 -2.30 -15.66 -5.63
C ASP A 134 -1.79 -14.22 -5.53
N GLN A 135 -2.11 -13.47 -4.46
CA GLN A 135 -1.68 -12.07 -4.30
C GLN A 135 -0.16 -11.88 -4.56
N PRO A 136 0.76 -12.71 -4.02
CA PRO A 136 2.19 -12.58 -4.30
C PRO A 136 2.56 -12.83 -5.77
N LEU A 137 1.69 -13.44 -6.58
CA LEU A 137 1.91 -13.72 -8.00
C LEU A 137 1.58 -12.52 -8.90
N PHE A 138 0.64 -11.68 -8.49
CA PHE A 138 0.12 -10.58 -9.31
C PHE A 138 0.60 -9.19 -8.89
N GLU A 139 0.94 -8.99 -7.62
CA GLU A 139 1.37 -7.67 -7.14
C GLU A 139 2.59 -7.14 -7.93
N GLN A 140 2.60 -5.85 -8.25
CA GLN A 140 3.56 -5.22 -9.15
C GLN A 140 3.85 -3.76 -8.72
N PRO A 141 5.04 -3.22 -9.00
CA PRO A 141 5.55 -2.02 -8.33
C PRO A 141 4.91 -0.70 -8.80
N GLY A 142 4.23 -0.68 -9.95
CA GLY A 142 3.43 0.44 -10.43
C GLY A 142 2.06 0.57 -9.77
N CYS A 143 1.58 -0.44 -9.03
CA CYS A 143 0.30 -0.34 -8.34
C CYS A 143 0.44 0.64 -7.15
N LEU A 144 -0.40 1.69 -7.12
CA LEU A 144 -0.43 2.65 -6.01
C LEU A 144 -0.58 1.94 -4.65
N HIS A 145 -1.48 0.97 -4.57
CA HIS A 145 -1.71 0.22 -3.34
C HIS A 145 -0.53 -0.66 -2.90
N ALA A 146 0.24 -1.21 -3.84
CA ALA A 146 1.48 -1.92 -3.51
C ALA A 146 2.55 -0.97 -2.94
N GLY A 147 2.48 0.33 -3.28
CA GLY A 147 3.28 1.40 -2.66
C GLY A 147 2.76 1.78 -1.27
N MET A 148 1.45 1.98 -1.12
CA MET A 148 0.83 2.24 0.20
C MET A 148 1.10 1.12 1.20
N ASP A 149 1.10 -0.13 0.73
CA ASP A 149 1.33 -1.32 1.54
C ASP A 149 2.72 -1.38 2.18
N LEU A 150 3.70 -0.62 1.70
CA LEU A 150 5.00 -0.53 2.38
C LEU A 150 4.85 -0.02 3.81
N TYR A 151 3.94 0.92 4.05
CA TYR A 151 3.61 1.37 5.41
C TYR A 151 2.94 0.27 6.22
N LYS A 152 2.05 -0.51 5.61
CA LYS A 152 1.42 -1.68 6.24
C LYS A 152 2.48 -2.69 6.69
N TRP A 153 3.48 -2.95 5.86
CA TRP A 153 4.56 -3.88 6.17
C TRP A 153 5.49 -3.35 7.24
N ALA A 154 5.92 -2.08 7.15
CA ALA A 154 6.73 -1.42 8.17
C ALA A 154 6.07 -1.48 9.56
N MET A 155 4.77 -1.16 9.62
CA MET A 155 4.00 -1.25 10.87
C MET A 155 3.86 -2.66 11.43
N LYS A 156 3.86 -3.69 10.57
CA LYS A 156 3.77 -5.10 10.99
C LYS A 156 5.10 -5.64 11.50
N LEU A 157 6.21 -5.19 10.91
CA LEU A 157 7.57 -5.49 11.36
C LEU A 157 7.93 -4.71 12.64
N GLY A 158 7.29 -3.55 12.86
CA GLY A 158 7.35 -2.81 14.12
C GLY A 158 8.79 -2.38 14.47
N PRO A 159 9.32 -2.75 15.65
CA PRO A 159 10.62 -2.30 16.14
C PRO A 159 11.81 -2.70 15.26
N LEU A 160 11.64 -3.68 14.37
CA LEU A 160 12.69 -4.07 13.43
C LEU A 160 12.98 -2.99 12.39
N ILE A 161 12.02 -2.10 12.15
CA ILE A 161 12.14 -1.02 11.17
C ILE A 161 12.53 0.28 11.89
N PRO A 162 13.61 0.96 11.46
CA PRO A 162 13.96 2.28 11.97
C PRO A 162 12.80 3.27 11.86
N GLY A 163 12.65 4.15 12.85
CA GLY A 163 11.55 5.11 12.92
C GLY A 163 11.47 6.03 11.70
N GLU A 164 12.61 6.42 11.16
CA GLU A 164 12.75 7.24 9.96
C GLU A 164 12.19 6.50 8.73
N LEU A 165 12.58 5.24 8.53
CA LEU A 165 12.07 4.41 7.44
C LEU A 165 10.56 4.14 7.58
N LEU A 166 10.07 3.96 8.81
CA LEU A 166 8.64 3.87 9.07
C LEU A 166 7.91 5.16 8.64
N LEU A 167 8.46 6.33 8.98
CA LEU A 167 7.90 7.61 8.60
C LEU A 167 7.89 7.80 7.08
N ASP A 168 8.98 7.47 6.38
CA ASP A 168 9.07 7.57 4.92
C ASP A 168 8.00 6.74 4.21
N THR A 169 7.73 5.52 4.72
CA THR A 169 6.66 4.68 4.17
C THR A 169 5.28 5.26 4.43
N PHE A 170 5.06 5.90 5.59
CA PHE A 170 3.81 6.60 5.89
C PHE A 170 3.60 7.80 4.97
N GLU A 171 4.63 8.62 4.75
CA GLU A 171 4.56 9.77 3.85
C GLU A 171 4.27 9.34 2.42
N LEU A 172 4.91 8.27 1.93
CA LEU A 172 4.59 7.71 0.62
C LEU A 172 3.12 7.24 0.57
N ALA A 173 2.64 6.53 1.59
CA ALA A 173 1.25 6.06 1.63
C ALA A 173 0.24 7.23 1.65
N ARG A 174 0.54 8.31 2.39
CA ARG A 174 -0.25 9.56 2.40
C ARG A 174 -0.31 10.19 1.03
N ASP A 175 0.85 10.38 0.38
CA ASP A 175 0.91 11.06 -0.92
C ASP A 175 0.19 10.23 -2.00
N ILE A 176 0.37 8.91 -1.99
CA ILE A 176 -0.35 8.01 -2.89
C ILE A 176 -1.86 8.08 -2.61
N ARG A 177 -2.28 8.20 -1.35
CA ARG A 177 -3.71 8.31 -1.01
C ARG A 177 -4.33 9.57 -1.59
N GLN A 178 -3.59 10.67 -1.65
CA GLN A 178 -4.05 11.87 -2.32
C GLN A 178 -4.38 11.58 -3.79
N LEU A 179 -3.46 10.97 -4.56
CA LEU A 179 -3.72 10.65 -5.97
C LEU A 179 -4.86 9.63 -6.16
N ASP A 180 -4.93 8.62 -5.29
CA ASP A 180 -6.01 7.61 -5.30
C ASP A 180 -7.39 8.26 -5.11
N MET A 181 -7.49 9.22 -4.17
CA MET A 181 -8.71 10.04 -3.98
C MET A 181 -9.00 10.95 -5.18
N GLN A 182 -7.98 11.59 -5.75
CA GLN A 182 -8.14 12.47 -6.91
C GLN A 182 -8.63 11.72 -8.16
N ALA A 183 -8.27 10.44 -8.31
CA ALA A 183 -8.69 9.61 -9.45
C ALA A 183 -10.02 8.86 -9.22
N ALA A 184 -10.59 8.93 -8.02
CA ALA A 184 -11.81 8.22 -7.64
C ALA A 184 -13.06 8.73 -8.41
N PRO A 185 -14.14 7.93 -8.47
CA PRO A 185 -15.40 8.36 -9.09
C PRO A 185 -16.20 9.35 -8.23
N TYR A 186 -15.80 9.53 -6.96
CA TYR A 186 -16.51 10.38 -6.00
C TYR A 186 -16.20 11.87 -6.19
N ASP A 187 -17.20 12.71 -5.94
CA ASP A 187 -17.02 14.15 -5.78
C ASP A 187 -16.53 14.45 -4.36
N LEU A 188 -15.25 14.80 -4.25
CA LEU A 188 -14.56 15.10 -3.01
C LEU A 188 -14.29 16.61 -2.84
N SER A 189 -14.98 17.46 -3.58
CA SER A 189 -14.82 18.93 -3.52
C SER A 189 -15.04 19.52 -2.13
N ALA A 190 -15.90 18.91 -1.31
CA ALA A 190 -16.11 19.30 0.09
C ALA A 190 -14.87 19.14 1.00
N TRP A 191 -13.83 18.43 0.51
CA TRP A 191 -12.54 18.24 1.17
C TRP A 191 -11.38 18.86 0.38
N ASP A 192 -11.66 19.79 -0.54
CA ASP A 192 -10.66 20.48 -1.38
C ASP A 192 -9.83 19.54 -2.28
N VAL A 193 -10.39 18.36 -2.61
CA VAL A 193 -9.74 17.40 -3.51
C VAL A 193 -10.12 17.71 -4.95
N VAL A 194 -9.17 18.25 -5.71
CA VAL A 194 -9.33 18.49 -7.15
C VAL A 194 -9.12 17.19 -7.92
N PRO A 195 -10.07 16.76 -8.77
CA PRO A 195 -9.98 15.47 -9.44
C PRO A 195 -8.88 15.44 -10.51
N VAL A 196 -8.26 14.27 -10.66
CA VAL A 196 -7.49 13.88 -11.86
C VAL A 196 -8.45 13.06 -12.73
N PRO A 197 -9.01 13.63 -13.82
CA PRO A 197 -10.10 13.01 -14.57
C PRO A 197 -9.60 11.87 -15.47
N ILE A 198 -9.45 10.67 -14.89
CA ILE A 198 -8.94 9.46 -15.58
C ILE A 198 -9.86 8.88 -16.66
N GLU A 199 -11.07 9.41 -16.83
CA GLU A 199 -11.95 9.18 -17.99
C GLU A 199 -11.45 9.88 -19.25
N THR A 200 -10.57 10.89 -19.11
CA THR A 200 -9.98 11.64 -20.22
C THR A 200 -8.56 11.16 -20.54
N ALA A 201 -8.09 11.39 -21.76
CA ALA A 201 -6.71 11.07 -22.14
C ALA A 201 -5.68 11.89 -21.34
N ASP A 202 -5.94 13.19 -21.14
CA ASP A 202 -5.05 14.08 -20.41
C ASP A 202 -4.96 13.73 -18.91
N GLY A 203 -6.10 13.39 -18.29
CA GLY A 203 -6.12 12.95 -16.90
C GLY A 203 -5.41 11.61 -16.70
N LYS A 204 -5.53 10.67 -17.63
CA LYS A 204 -4.71 9.43 -17.61
C LYS A 204 -3.22 9.72 -17.73
N ALA A 205 -2.85 10.65 -18.62
CA ALA A 205 -1.45 11.03 -18.80
C ALA A 205 -0.88 11.64 -17.51
N GLU A 206 -1.63 12.52 -16.84
CA GLU A 206 -1.26 13.08 -15.53
C GLU A 206 -1.15 12.02 -14.45
N TYR A 207 -2.16 11.14 -14.33
CA TYR A 207 -2.15 10.04 -13.39
C TYR A 207 -0.90 9.16 -13.56
N VAL A 208 -0.57 8.79 -14.80
CA VAL A 208 0.60 7.94 -15.08
C VAL A 208 1.92 8.65 -14.74
N ARG A 209 2.03 9.97 -15.01
CA ARG A 209 3.22 10.75 -14.62
C ARG A 209 3.46 10.66 -13.11
N GLN A 210 2.43 10.94 -12.29
CA GLN A 210 2.55 10.86 -10.83
C GLN A 210 2.78 9.42 -10.34
N GLN A 211 2.04 8.44 -10.90
CA GLN A 211 2.16 7.02 -10.56
C GLN A 211 3.58 6.49 -10.74
N ARG A 212 4.31 6.94 -11.77
CA ARG A 212 5.71 6.57 -11.99
C ARG A 212 6.63 7.09 -10.89
N GLY A 213 6.47 8.34 -10.47
CA GLY A 213 7.22 8.90 -9.33
C GLY A 213 6.98 8.13 -8.04
N PHE A 214 5.73 7.70 -7.78
CA PHE A 214 5.44 6.85 -6.62
C PHE A 214 6.04 5.45 -6.73
N ALA A 215 6.07 4.86 -7.94
CA ALA A 215 6.69 3.56 -8.16
C ALA A 215 8.21 3.60 -7.89
N GLU A 216 8.89 4.68 -8.29
CA GLU A 216 10.31 4.92 -8.03
C GLU A 216 10.61 5.07 -6.54
N ARG A 217 9.87 5.96 -5.85
CA ARG A 217 9.96 6.10 -4.37
C ARG A 217 9.69 4.78 -3.67
N GLY A 218 8.66 4.06 -4.08
CA GLY A 218 8.31 2.76 -3.53
C GLY A 218 9.38 1.69 -3.77
N ALA A 219 10.12 1.74 -4.88
CA ALA A 219 11.22 0.82 -5.14
C ALA A 219 12.36 1.00 -4.12
N GLN A 220 12.73 2.24 -3.83
CA GLN A 220 13.76 2.58 -2.84
C GLN A 220 13.36 2.11 -1.44
N LEU A 221 12.14 2.46 -0.98
CA LEU A 221 11.66 2.07 0.33
C LEU A 221 11.49 0.55 0.48
N ARG A 222 11.12 -0.15 -0.60
CA ARG A 222 11.01 -1.62 -0.59
C ARG A 222 12.37 -2.29 -0.42
N ALA A 223 13.43 -1.75 -1.02
CA ALA A 223 14.79 -2.24 -0.82
C ALA A 223 15.25 -1.98 0.62
N ALA A 224 15.06 -0.76 1.12
CA ALA A 224 15.40 -0.38 2.50
C ALA A 224 14.65 -1.25 3.53
N LEU A 225 13.37 -1.54 3.32
CA LEU A 225 12.60 -2.44 4.18
C LEU A 225 13.12 -3.88 4.16
N LEU A 226 13.65 -4.38 3.04
CA LEU A 226 14.25 -5.71 3.01
C LEU A 226 15.59 -5.71 3.76
N GLU A 227 16.42 -4.70 3.54
CA GLU A 227 17.73 -4.55 4.20
C GLU A 227 17.59 -4.42 5.71
N ALA A 228 16.64 -3.60 6.20
CA ALA A 228 16.52 -3.23 7.61
C ALA A 228 16.30 -4.40 8.59
N TRP A 229 15.73 -5.54 8.14
CA TRP A 229 15.49 -6.69 9.05
C TRP A 229 15.96 -8.04 8.52
N LEU A 230 16.38 -8.14 7.24
CA LEU A 230 16.99 -9.35 6.67
C LEU A 230 18.50 -9.19 6.39
N GLY A 231 18.99 -7.95 6.31
CA GLY A 231 20.40 -7.65 6.04
C GLY A 231 21.27 -7.52 7.29
N ALA A 232 20.65 -7.58 8.47
CA ALA A 232 21.31 -7.48 9.77
C ALA A 232 21.62 -8.85 10.37
#